data_AF-A0A970W687-F1
#
_entry.id   AF-A0A970W687-F1
#
_cell.length_a   1.000
_cell.length_b   1.000
_cell.length_c   1.000
_cell.angle_alpha   90.00
_cell.angle_beta   90.00
_cell.angle_gamma   90.00
#
_symmetry.space_group_name_H-M   'P 1'
#
loop_
_entity.id
_entity.type
_entity.pdbx_description
1 polymer ?
#
loop_
_entity_poly.entity_id
_entity_poly.type
_entity_poly.pdbx_seq_one_letter_code
_entity_poly.pdbx_strand_id
1 'polypeptide(L)'
;ESQFKTLKYRPDYPDRFGCLADARRWGQAFFHWYNHEHHHSGLGLLTPATVHHGHTEAVLAVRQAVLQQAYAAHPERFVKGAPAPQQPPTAVWINPPKESGNEPAGPQVSALAEEVRSYSQSAELAAIVTP
;
A
#
# COMPACT_ATOMS: atom_id res chain seq x y z
N GLU A 1 -2.50 8.12 -8.50
CA GLU A 1 -1.58 7.18 -9.17
C GLU A 1 -1.91 5.76 -8.72
N SER A 2 -1.62 4.72 -9.53
CA SER A 2 -1.84 3.31 -9.17
C SER A 2 -0.66 2.43 -9.61
N GLN A 3 -0.30 1.43 -8.80
CA GLN A 3 0.84 0.54 -9.05
C GLN A 3 0.76 -0.16 -10.41
N PHE A 4 -0.41 -0.69 -10.78
CA PHE A 4 -0.59 -1.39 -12.06
C PHE A 4 -0.34 -0.49 -13.26
N LYS A 5 -0.75 0.79 -13.18
CA LYS A 5 -0.44 1.76 -14.22
C LYS A 5 1.07 2.03 -14.24
N THR A 6 1.68 2.35 -13.09
CA THR A 6 3.12 2.62 -13.01
C THR A 6 3.97 1.45 -13.53
N LEU A 7 3.54 0.21 -13.29
CA LEU A 7 4.15 -1.01 -13.82
C LEU A 7 4.07 -1.08 -15.35
N LYS A 8 2.87 -0.96 -15.93
CA LYS A 8 2.64 -1.14 -17.37
C LYS A 8 3.27 -0.06 -18.25
N TYR A 9 3.40 1.15 -17.74
CA TYR A 9 3.90 2.30 -18.51
C TYR A 9 5.38 2.60 -18.26
N ARG A 10 6.10 1.70 -17.57
CA ARG A 10 7.53 1.86 -17.34
C ARG A 10 8.30 1.59 -18.65
N PRO A 11 9.32 2.40 -19.00
CA PRO A 11 10.03 2.22 -20.28
C PRO A 11 10.69 0.85 -20.47
N ASP A 12 11.07 0.18 -19.38
CA ASP A 12 11.70 -1.14 -19.37
C ASP A 12 10.71 -2.30 -19.19
N TYR A 13 9.39 -2.03 -19.16
CA TYR A 13 8.38 -3.08 -19.18
C TYR A 13 8.32 -3.73 -20.57
N PRO A 14 8.55 -5.05 -20.71
CA PRO A 14 8.61 -5.68 -22.02
C PRO A 14 7.22 -5.93 -22.61
N ASP A 15 7.13 -6.00 -23.95
CA ASP A 15 5.90 -6.44 -24.64
C ASP A 15 5.50 -7.85 -24.19
N ARG A 16 6.49 -8.75 -24.07
CA ARG A 16 6.34 -10.08 -23.48
C ARG A 16 7.60 -10.50 -22.72
N PHE A 17 7.42 -11.21 -21.61
CA PHE A 17 8.53 -11.90 -20.93
C PHE A 17 8.88 -13.18 -21.68
N GLY A 18 10.18 -13.48 -21.79
CA GLY A 18 10.67 -14.71 -22.43
C GLY A 18 10.34 -15.97 -21.64
N CYS A 19 10.33 -15.87 -20.31
CA CYS A 19 9.89 -16.94 -19.42
C CYS A 19 9.47 -16.41 -18.04
N LEU A 20 8.96 -17.30 -17.18
CA LEU A 20 8.58 -16.98 -15.80
C LEU A 20 9.77 -16.45 -14.96
N ALA A 21 10.97 -16.97 -15.19
CA ALA A 21 12.16 -16.51 -14.46
C ALA A 21 12.50 -15.05 -14.78
N ASP A 22 12.33 -14.64 -16.05
CA ASP A 22 12.54 -13.26 -16.46
C ASP A 22 11.48 -12.34 -15.84
N ALA A 23 10.21 -12.76 -15.85
CA ALA A 23 9.12 -12.01 -15.22
C ALA A 23 9.38 -11.79 -13.72
N ARG A 24 9.83 -12.83 -13.01
CA ARG A 24 10.17 -12.75 -11.58
C ARG A 24 11.34 -11.81 -11.32
N ARG A 25 12.41 -11.92 -12.12
CA ARG A 25 13.60 -11.08 -11.99
C ARG A 25 13.25 -9.60 -12.19
N TRP A 26 12.48 -9.29 -13.23
CA TRP A 26 12.01 -7.92 -13.48
C TRP A 26 11.08 -7.44 -12.35
N GLY A 27 10.11 -8.27 -11.95
CA GLY A 27 9.14 -7.93 -10.91
C GLY A 27 9.80 -7.62 -9.56
N GLN A 28 10.79 -8.41 -9.14
CA GLN A 28 11.53 -8.17 -7.89
C GLN A 28 12.18 -6.78 -7.86
N ALA A 29 12.87 -6.41 -8.94
CA ALA A 29 13.46 -5.08 -9.07
C ALA A 29 12.39 -3.99 -9.08
N PHE A 30 11.29 -4.20 -9.83
CA PHE A 30 10.19 -3.24 -9.90
C PHE A 30 9.54 -3.00 -8.54
N PHE A 31 9.17 -4.05 -7.79
CA PHE A 31 8.48 -3.91 -6.52
C PHE A 31 9.37 -3.29 -5.44
N HIS A 32 10.67 -3.62 -5.44
CA HIS A 32 11.63 -2.98 -4.54
C HIS A 32 11.66 -1.46 -4.79
N TRP A 33 11.91 -1.06 -6.04
CA TRP A 33 11.92 0.34 -6.42
C TRP A 33 10.58 1.03 -6.11
N TYR A 34 9.45 0.40 -6.46
CA TYR A 34 8.13 1.00 -6.27
C TYR A 34 7.83 1.27 -4.79
N ASN A 35 8.23 0.35 -3.90
CA ASN A 35 7.96 0.49 -2.48
C ASN A 35 8.93 1.44 -1.76
N HIS A 36 10.20 1.45 -2.15
CA HIS A 36 11.25 2.10 -1.36
C HIS A 36 11.82 3.38 -1.99
N GLU A 37 11.72 3.55 -3.30
CA GLU A 37 12.36 4.67 -4.02
C GLU A 37 11.33 5.56 -4.72
N HIS A 38 10.25 4.98 -5.21
CA HIS A 38 9.24 5.70 -5.97
C HIS A 38 8.38 6.61 -5.08
N HIS A 39 8.45 7.92 -5.33
CA HIS A 39 7.70 8.92 -4.57
C HIS A 39 6.30 9.09 -5.18
N HIS A 40 5.30 8.56 -4.48
CA HIS A 40 3.96 8.45 -5.02
C HIS A 40 3.18 9.76 -4.85
N SER A 41 2.74 10.34 -5.96
CA SER A 41 1.99 11.61 -6.00
C SER A 41 0.72 11.59 -5.14
N GLY A 42 -0.01 10.47 -5.14
CA GLY A 42 -1.21 10.28 -4.32
C GLY A 42 -0.93 10.07 -2.83
N LEU A 43 0.34 9.92 -2.44
CA LEU A 43 0.78 9.80 -1.04
C LEU A 43 1.57 11.05 -0.60
N GLY A 44 1.32 12.20 -1.23
CA GLY A 44 2.03 13.44 -0.92
C GLY A 44 3.51 13.39 -1.26
N LEU A 45 3.92 12.60 -2.26
CA LEU A 45 5.32 12.30 -2.59
C LEU A 45 6.06 11.56 -1.46
N LEU A 46 5.39 10.66 -0.77
CA LEU A 46 6.02 9.67 0.11
C LEU A 46 6.16 8.34 -0.63
N THR A 47 7.10 7.51 -0.19
CA THR A 47 7.21 6.14 -0.70
C THR A 47 6.17 5.25 -0.03
N PRO A 48 5.65 4.22 -0.71
CA PRO A 48 4.71 3.27 -0.10
C PRO A 48 5.23 2.65 1.21
N ALA A 49 6.52 2.33 1.27
CA ALA A 49 7.14 1.78 2.49
C ALA A 49 7.13 2.79 3.66
N THR A 50 7.34 4.09 3.39
CA THR A 50 7.27 5.14 4.41
C THR A 50 5.88 5.17 5.07
N VAL A 51 4.83 5.10 4.25
CA VAL A 51 3.45 5.11 4.74
C VAL A 51 3.13 3.81 5.48
N HIS A 52 3.49 2.66 4.89
CA HIS A 52 3.22 1.34 5.47
C HIS A 52 3.84 1.15 6.86
N HIS A 53 5.05 1.64 7.07
CA HIS A 53 5.76 1.53 8.35
C HIS A 53 5.48 2.69 9.32
N GLY A 54 4.55 3.59 8.99
CA GLY A 54 4.16 4.68 9.89
C GLY A 54 5.19 5.81 10.02
N HIS A 55 6.14 5.93 9.09
CA HIS A 55 7.19 6.96 9.12
C HIS A 55 6.76 8.30 8.51
N THR A 56 5.48 8.43 8.14
CA THR A 56 4.90 9.60 7.47
C THR A 56 5.22 10.92 8.19
N GLU A 57 4.93 11.01 9.48
CA GLU A 57 5.08 12.26 10.25
C GLU A 57 6.54 12.72 10.31
N ALA A 58 7.46 11.79 10.59
CA ALA A 58 8.89 12.07 10.65
C ALA A 58 9.42 12.61 9.31
N VAL A 59 9.05 11.98 8.19
CA VAL A 59 9.50 12.41 6.86
C VAL A 59 8.90 13.77 6.48
N LEU A 60 7.62 14.01 6.82
CA LEU A 60 6.97 15.28 6.54
C LEU A 60 7.56 16.43 7.38
N ALA A 61 7.95 16.17 8.63
CA ALA A 61 8.64 17.16 9.46
C ALA A 61 9.97 17.60 8.84
N VAL A 62 10.78 16.65 8.35
CA VAL A 62 12.04 16.95 7.64
C VAL A 62 11.77 17.76 6.38
N ARG A 63 10.76 17.38 5.58
CA ARG A 63 10.40 18.12 4.36
C ARG A 63 9.90 19.53 4.66
N GLN A 64 9.15 19.71 5.74
CA GLN A 64 8.68 21.03 6.15
C GLN A 64 9.86 21.94 6.53
N ALA A 65 10.87 21.43 7.22
CA ALA A 65 12.07 22.19 7.55
C ALA A 65 12.83 22.64 6.30
N VAL A 66 13.01 21.74 5.31
CA VAL A 66 13.65 22.09 4.02
C VAL A 66 12.84 23.15 3.27
N LEU A 67 11.52 23.02 3.24
CA LEU A 67 10.62 23.99 2.61
C LEU A 67 10.68 25.37 3.29
N GLN A 68 10.77 25.40 4.62
CA GLN A 68 10.96 26.65 5.38
C GLN A 68 12.30 27.30 5.08
N GLN A 69 13.39 26.52 5.03
CA GLN A 69 14.71 27.04 4.68
C GLN A 69 14.73 27.62 3.26
N ALA A 70 14.10 26.93 2.29
CA ALA A 70 13.99 27.43 0.92
C ALA A 70 13.16 28.72 0.85
N TYR A 71 12.08 28.80 1.62
CA TYR A 71 11.25 30.00 1.71
C TYR A 71 12.00 31.18 2.34
N ALA A 72 12.75 30.94 3.41
CA ALA A 72 13.55 31.99 4.05
C ALA A 72 14.65 32.54 3.14
N ALA A 73 15.27 31.69 2.31
CA ALA A 73 16.30 32.09 1.35
C ALA A 73 15.73 32.88 0.16
N HIS A 74 14.55 32.50 -0.35
CA HIS A 74 13.98 33.03 -1.58
C HIS A 74 12.45 33.20 -1.49
N PRO A 75 11.94 34.09 -0.65
CA PRO A 75 10.50 34.27 -0.45
C PRO A 75 9.77 34.66 -1.76
N GLU A 76 10.44 35.37 -2.67
CA GLU A 76 9.94 35.79 -3.97
C GLU A 76 9.53 34.62 -4.89
N ARG A 77 10.10 33.42 -4.69
CA ARG A 77 9.72 32.22 -5.45
C ARG A 77 8.39 31.63 -5.02
N PHE A 78 7.87 32.04 -3.86
CA PHE A 78 6.68 31.48 -3.23
C PHE A 78 5.56 32.51 -3.18
N VAL A 79 4.96 32.78 -4.35
CA VAL A 79 3.87 33.77 -4.53
C VAL A 79 2.62 33.51 -3.69
N LYS A 80 2.47 32.30 -3.12
CA LYS A 80 1.36 31.91 -2.24
C LYS A 80 1.74 31.91 -0.74
N GLY A 81 2.89 32.48 -0.39
CA GLY A 81 3.41 32.48 0.98
C GLY A 81 4.17 31.20 1.35
N ALA A 82 4.37 30.98 2.64
CA ALA A 82 5.17 29.86 3.15
C ALA A 82 4.60 28.50 2.69
N PRO A 83 5.41 27.64 2.05
CA PRO A 83 4.97 26.35 1.54
C PRO A 83 4.79 25.29 2.66
N ALA A 84 3.85 24.38 2.45
CA ALA A 84 3.63 23.19 3.28
C ALA A 84 3.62 21.91 2.41
N PRO A 85 4.15 20.77 2.89
CA PRO A 85 4.11 19.53 2.15
C PRO A 85 2.67 18.98 2.09
N GLN A 86 2.33 18.32 0.98
CA GLN A 86 1.05 17.65 0.82
C GLN A 86 0.94 16.47 1.78
N GLN A 87 -0.21 16.35 2.43
CA GLN A 87 -0.52 15.24 3.34
C GLN A 87 -1.08 14.05 2.55
N PRO A 88 -0.69 12.80 2.88
CA PRO A 88 -1.36 11.63 2.31
C PRO A 88 -2.80 11.51 2.83
N PRO A 89 -3.69 10.82 2.10
CA PRO A 89 -5.05 10.54 2.58
C PRO A 89 -5.01 9.62 3.80
N THR A 90 -5.92 9.84 4.76
CA THR A 90 -6.06 9.02 5.98
C THR A 90 -6.60 7.62 5.69
N ALA A 91 -7.39 7.47 4.63
CA ALA A 91 -7.95 6.20 4.20
C ALA A 91 -8.10 6.17 2.67
N VAL A 92 -7.94 4.97 2.10
CA VAL A 92 -8.16 4.68 0.67
C VAL A 92 -8.92 3.37 0.58
N TRP A 93 -9.90 3.31 -0.31
CA TRP A 93 -10.80 2.15 -0.45
C TRP A 93 -10.75 1.62 -1.89
N ILE A 94 -10.75 0.29 -2.03
CA ILE A 94 -11.14 -0.36 -3.30
C ILE A 94 -12.66 -0.56 -3.30
N ASN A 95 -13.20 -1.06 -2.19
CA ASN A 95 -14.63 -1.14 -1.90
C ASN A 95 -14.85 -0.50 -0.53
N PRO A 96 -15.47 0.70 -0.43
CA PRO A 96 -15.70 1.34 0.85
C PRO A 96 -16.72 0.53 1.67
N PRO A 97 -16.59 0.48 3.00
CA PRO A 97 -17.60 -0.11 3.86
C PRO A 97 -18.90 0.67 3.68
N LYS A 98 -20.04 -0.04 3.64
CA LYS A 98 -21.34 0.62 3.68
C LYS A 98 -21.45 1.36 5.02
N GLU A 99 -21.96 2.59 5.00
CA GLU A 99 -22.21 3.32 6.24
C GLU A 99 -23.18 2.51 7.10
N SER A 100 -22.81 2.29 8.36
CA SER A 100 -23.62 1.56 9.33
C SER A 100 -24.78 2.46 9.77
N GLY A 101 -25.78 2.58 8.90
CA GLY A 101 -27.02 3.30 9.13
C GLY A 101 -28.18 2.50 8.58
N ASN A 102 -28.72 1.61 9.43
CA ASN A 102 -29.98 0.88 9.24
C ASN A 102 -29.95 -0.44 8.46
N GLU A 103 -29.23 -1.46 8.97
CA GLU A 103 -29.58 -2.87 8.73
C GLU A 103 -29.86 -3.54 10.10
N PRO A 104 -31.01 -4.22 10.28
CA PRO A 104 -31.27 -4.97 11.50
C PRO A 104 -30.25 -6.12 11.62
N ALA A 105 -29.78 -6.38 12.84
CA ALA A 105 -28.73 -7.36 13.14
C ALA A 105 -28.96 -8.69 12.41
N GLY A 106 -28.11 -8.97 11.41
CA GLY A 106 -28.04 -10.28 10.77
C GLY A 106 -27.65 -11.36 11.78
N PRO A 107 -28.05 -12.62 11.56
CA PRO A 107 -27.90 -13.67 12.57
C PRO A 107 -26.44 -13.89 12.92
N GLN A 108 -26.16 -13.94 14.22
CA GLN A 108 -24.81 -14.09 14.78
C GLN A 108 -24.13 -15.34 14.22
N VAL A 109 -23.00 -15.12 13.55
CA VAL A 109 -22.06 -16.15 13.08
C VAL A 109 -21.35 -16.84 14.25
N SER A 110 -22.11 -17.55 15.10
CA SER A 110 -21.56 -18.48 16.09
C SER A 110 -21.54 -19.92 15.58
N ALA A 111 -22.37 -20.26 14.57
CA ALA A 111 -22.53 -21.63 14.10
C ALA A 111 -21.47 -22.10 13.09
N LEU A 112 -20.79 -21.22 12.36
CA LEU A 112 -19.79 -21.60 11.35
C LEU A 112 -18.40 -21.95 11.95
N ALA A 113 -18.15 -21.56 13.20
CA ALA A 113 -16.88 -21.83 13.87
C ALA A 113 -16.77 -23.28 14.38
N GLU A 114 -17.89 -23.94 14.65
CA GLU A 114 -17.90 -25.35 15.09
C GLU A 114 -17.69 -26.31 13.92
N GLU A 115 -18.18 -25.97 12.72
CA GLU A 115 -18.04 -26.81 11.52
C GLU A 115 -16.59 -26.82 10.98
N VAL A 116 -15.87 -25.70 11.07
CA VAL A 116 -14.45 -25.62 10.71
C VAL A 116 -13.57 -26.38 11.72
N ARG A 117 -14.00 -26.48 12.99
CA ARG A 117 -13.29 -27.25 14.03
C ARG A 117 -13.45 -28.76 13.83
N SER A 118 -14.62 -29.22 13.36
CA SER A 118 -14.87 -30.63 12.99
C SER A 118 -13.97 -31.11 11.82
N TYR A 119 -13.73 -30.25 10.83
CA TYR A 119 -12.92 -30.58 9.67
C TYR A 119 -11.41 -30.69 9.97
N SER A 120 -10.91 -29.92 10.94
CA SER A 120 -9.48 -29.94 11.32
C SER A 120 -9.08 -31.14 12.19
N GLN A 121 -9.99 -31.69 13.01
CA GLN A 121 -9.73 -32.92 13.77
C GLN A 121 -9.82 -34.19 12.92
N SER A 122 -10.54 -34.16 11.79
CA SER A 122 -10.68 -35.32 10.90
C SER A 122 -9.46 -35.51 9.98
N ALA A 123 -8.71 -34.44 9.69
CA ALA A 123 -7.53 -34.49 8.83
C ALA A 123 -6.26 -35.01 9.53
N GLU A 124 -6.17 -34.93 10.86
CA GLU A 124 -5.01 -35.48 11.61
C GLU A 124 -5.09 -37.00 11.86
N LEU A 125 -6.26 -37.63 11.73
CA LEU A 125 -6.39 -39.09 11.91
C LEU A 125 -6.07 -39.91 10.64
N ALA A 126 -6.05 -39.29 9.46
CA ALA A 126 -5.74 -39.97 8.20
C ALA A 126 -4.22 -40.10 7.91
N ALA A 127 -3.35 -39.47 8.72
CA ALA A 127 -1.90 -39.48 8.50
C ALA A 127 -1.12 -40.47 9.38
N ILE A 128 -1.79 -41.27 10.24
CA ILE A 128 -1.11 -42.19 11.18
C ILE A 128 -1.38 -43.68 10.90
N VAL A 129 -2.32 -44.04 10.02
CA VAL A 129 -2.62 -45.47 9.76
C VAL A 129 -2.89 -45.73 8.28
N THR A 130 -1.85 -46.03 7.49
CA THR A 130 -1.84 -47.10 6.47
C THR A 130 -0.37 -47.40 6.08
N PRO A 131 -0.01 -48.66 5.79
CA PRO A 131 1.26 -49.30 6.14
C PRO A 131 2.45 -48.98 5.23
#